data_AF-A0A2N5LNU1-F1
#
_entry.id   AF-A0A2N5LNU1-F1
#
_cell.length_a   1.000
_cell.length_b   1.000
_cell.length_c   1.000
_cell.angle_alpha   90.00
_cell.angle_beta   90.00
_cell.angle_gamma   90.00
#
_symmetry.space_group_name_H-M   'P 1'
#
loop_
_entity.id
_entity.type
_entity.pdbx_description
1 polymer ?
#
loop_
_entity_poly.entity_id
_entity_poly.type
_entity_poly.pdbx_seq_one_letter_code
_entity_poly.pdbx_strand_id
1 'polypeptide(L)'
;MPQNTPFLELIILKLMVFLPKVFAAVIGAIFGLMLSGDIGKDGKIQVNMSVIIKFTIAVTISLFGGAAHIEFMGYQDYSVMTQGAIMLVWAVFGMLAIGIVYQAVALWQGKTIAEVIKEVKDAAFAIFGK
;
A
#
# COMPACT_ATOMS: atom_id res chain seq x y z
N MET A 1 8.32 -4.84 39.89
CA MET A 1 8.07 -3.40 39.68
C MET A 1 6.55 -3.19 39.66
N PRO A 2 6.03 -2.09 40.21
CA PRO A 2 4.62 -2.01 40.62
C PRO A 2 3.68 -2.01 39.41
N GLN A 3 2.76 -2.98 39.42
CA GLN A 3 1.69 -3.25 38.47
C GLN A 3 0.52 -2.26 38.62
N ASN A 4 0.78 -0.96 38.47
CA ASN A 4 -0.26 0.08 38.60
C ASN A 4 -0.08 1.21 37.57
N THR A 5 0.28 0.89 36.32
CA THR A 5 -0.02 1.81 35.22
C THR A 5 -1.55 1.87 35.08
N PRO A 6 -2.21 3.01 35.36
CA PRO A 6 -3.65 3.13 35.16
C PRO A 6 -3.97 2.74 33.71
N PHE A 7 -5.06 2.01 33.52
CA PHE A 7 -5.50 1.48 32.21
C PHE A 7 -5.39 2.50 31.06
N LEU A 8 -5.66 3.77 31.36
CA LEU A 8 -5.52 4.90 30.43
C LEU A 8 -4.07 5.15 29.99
N GLU A 9 -3.09 5.08 30.87
CA GLU A 9 -1.67 5.23 30.50
C GLU A 9 -1.21 4.09 29.58
N LEU A 10 -1.67 2.87 29.83
CA LEU A 10 -1.36 1.73 28.96
C LEU A 10 -1.96 1.91 27.55
N ILE A 11 -3.20 2.41 27.46
CA ILE A 11 -3.84 2.75 26.18
C ILE A 11 -3.08 3.84 25.47
N ILE A 12 -2.75 4.94 26.16
CA ILE A 12 -2.02 6.07 25.61
C ILE A 12 -0.66 5.63 25.07
N LEU A 13 0.07 4.79 25.81
CA LEU A 13 1.36 4.26 25.40
C LEU A 13 1.24 3.42 24.11
N LYS A 14 0.24 2.53 24.03
CA LYS A 14 -0.01 1.72 22.82
C LYS A 14 -0.39 2.58 21.61
N LEU A 15 -1.23 3.61 21.82
CA LEU A 15 -1.61 4.55 20.76
C LEU A 15 -0.42 5.36 20.27
N MET A 16 0.47 5.81 21.16
CA MET A 16 1.70 6.51 20.79
C MET A 16 2.61 5.67 19.90
N VAL A 17 2.76 4.37 20.18
CA VAL A 17 3.57 3.44 19.37
C VAL A 17 2.89 3.13 18.03
N PHE A 18 1.56 3.19 17.97
CA PHE A 18 0.82 2.97 16.73
C PHE A 18 0.81 4.20 15.81
N LEU A 19 0.99 5.41 16.34
CA LEU A 19 0.94 6.66 15.58
C LEU A 19 1.92 6.70 14.38
N PRO A 20 3.21 6.32 14.50
CA PRO A 20 4.14 6.34 13.37
C PRO A 20 3.76 5.32 12.27
N LYS A 21 3.14 4.21 12.68
CA LYS A 21 2.66 3.16 11.75
C LYS A 21 1.48 3.66 10.92
N VAL A 22 0.50 4.30 11.57
CA VAL A 22 -0.62 4.95 10.87
C VAL A 22 -0.12 6.05 9.96
N PHE A 23 0.82 6.87 10.41
CA PHE A 23 1.42 7.90 9.59
C PHE A 23 2.07 7.32 8.32
N ALA A 24 2.86 6.25 8.46
CA ALA A 24 3.45 5.54 7.33
C ALA A 24 2.38 5.00 6.35
N ALA A 25 1.28 4.44 6.86
CA ALA A 25 0.17 3.97 6.03
C ALA A 25 -0.47 5.11 5.23
N VAL A 26 -0.73 6.25 5.87
CA VAL A 26 -1.34 7.43 5.21
C VAL A 26 -0.42 8.01 4.15
N ILE A 27 0.87 8.21 4.46
CA ILE A 27 1.86 8.71 3.49
C ILE A 27 2.00 7.76 2.31
N GLY A 28 2.07 6.45 2.56
CA GLY A 28 2.14 5.47 1.49
C GLY A 28 0.88 5.42 0.62
N ALA A 29 -0.30 5.61 1.20
CA ALA A 29 -1.55 5.73 0.44
C ALA A 29 -1.55 6.98 -0.46
N ILE A 30 -1.03 8.11 0.02
CA ILE A 30 -0.86 9.33 -0.78
C ILE A 30 0.10 9.07 -1.95
N PHE A 31 1.23 8.40 -1.71
CA PHE A 31 2.14 8.01 -2.79
C PHE A 31 1.48 7.05 -3.79
N GLY A 32 0.69 6.08 -3.32
CA GLY A 32 -0.09 5.20 -4.19
C GLY A 32 -1.03 5.98 -5.11
N LEU A 33 -1.76 6.96 -4.57
CA LEU A 33 -2.64 7.85 -5.35
C LEU A 33 -1.87 8.74 -6.33
N MET A 34 -0.67 9.17 -5.97
CA MET A 34 0.20 9.94 -6.87
C MET A 34 0.65 9.08 -8.05
N LEU A 35 1.05 7.83 -7.79
CA LEU A 35 1.49 6.89 -8.82
C LEU A 35 0.34 6.44 -9.73
N SER A 36 -0.89 6.35 -9.21
CA SER A 36 -2.07 6.06 -10.02
C SER A 36 -2.57 7.25 -10.86
N GLY A 37 -1.92 8.42 -10.74
CA GLY A 37 -2.29 9.64 -11.46
C GLY A 37 -3.54 10.32 -10.92
N ASP A 38 -4.04 9.90 -9.76
CA ASP A 38 -5.21 10.51 -9.09
C ASP A 38 -4.84 11.85 -8.41
N ILE A 39 -3.56 12.08 -8.12
CA ILE A 39 -3.02 13.39 -7.73
C ILE A 39 -2.49 14.09 -8.97
N GLY A 40 -3.11 15.22 -9.33
CA GLY A 40 -2.69 16.03 -10.47
C GLY A 40 -1.29 16.60 -10.31
N LYS A 41 -0.64 16.98 -11.43
CA LYS A 41 0.68 17.65 -11.43
C LYS A 41 0.66 19.01 -10.73
N ASP A 42 -0.52 19.56 -10.51
CA ASP A 42 -0.80 20.78 -9.74
C ASP A 42 -0.96 20.50 -8.22
N GLY A 43 -0.78 19.24 -7.79
CA GLY A 43 -0.86 18.83 -6.39
C GLY A 43 -2.29 18.73 -5.84
N LYS A 44 -3.31 18.88 -6.70
CA LYS A 44 -4.70 18.80 -6.27
C LYS A 44 -5.19 17.35 -6.32
N ILE A 45 -5.83 16.93 -5.23
CA ILE A 45 -6.54 15.66 -5.14
C ILE A 45 -8.02 15.95 -5.40
N GLN A 46 -8.55 15.50 -6.52
CA GLN A 46 -10.00 15.51 -6.73
C GLN A 46 -10.61 14.32 -5.98
N VAL A 47 -11.26 14.61 -4.86
CA VAL A 47 -11.93 13.58 -4.06
C VAL A 47 -13.18 13.14 -4.81
N ASN A 48 -13.05 12.02 -5.52
CA ASN A 48 -14.17 11.31 -6.13
C ASN A 48 -14.28 9.91 -5.50
N MET A 49 -15.38 9.21 -5.79
CA MET A 49 -15.63 7.87 -5.22
C MET A 49 -14.51 6.88 -5.54
N SER A 50 -13.88 6.97 -6.72
CA SER A 50 -12.75 6.09 -7.11
C SER A 50 -11.54 6.33 -6.21
N VAL A 51 -11.17 7.59 -5.98
CA VAL A 51 -10.05 7.97 -5.10
C VAL A 51 -10.29 7.52 -3.67
N ILE A 52 -11.50 7.68 -3.14
CA ILE A 52 -11.85 7.24 -1.79
C ILE A 52 -11.68 5.72 -1.64
N ILE A 53 -12.17 4.95 -2.62
CA ILE A 53 -12.06 3.48 -2.62
C ILE A 53 -10.59 3.05 -2.69
N LYS A 54 -9.81 3.60 -3.64
CA LYS A 54 -8.39 3.30 -3.79
C LYS A 54 -7.61 3.64 -2.53
N PHE A 55 -7.85 4.81 -1.95
CA PHE A 55 -7.22 5.24 -0.70
C PHE A 55 -7.54 4.29 0.45
N THR A 56 -8.82 3.94 0.62
CA THR A 56 -9.27 3.00 1.67
C THR A 56 -8.60 1.65 1.51
N ILE A 57 -8.52 1.13 0.28
CA ILE A 57 -7.83 -0.14 -0.02
C ILE A 57 -6.33 -0.03 0.32
N ALA A 58 -5.66 1.05 -0.08
CA ALA A 58 -4.24 1.27 0.23
C ALA A 58 -3.96 1.27 1.73
N VAL A 59 -4.74 2.04 2.50
CA VAL A 59 -4.60 2.12 3.96
C VAL A 59 -4.88 0.75 4.59
N THR A 60 -5.91 0.03 4.13
CA THR A 60 -6.27 -1.30 4.61
C THR A 60 -5.12 -2.29 4.39
N ILE A 61 -4.57 -2.35 3.17
CA ILE A 61 -3.46 -3.25 2.84
C ILE A 61 -2.20 -2.89 3.63
N SER A 62 -1.93 -1.61 3.82
CA SER A 62 -0.80 -1.17 4.64
C SER A 62 -0.93 -1.64 6.09
N LEU A 63 -2.08 -1.41 6.72
CA LEU A 63 -2.30 -1.73 8.12
C LEU A 63 -2.36 -3.24 8.34
N PHE A 64 -3.22 -3.95 7.59
CA PHE A 64 -3.42 -5.38 7.77
C PHE A 64 -2.32 -6.22 7.12
N GLY A 65 -1.96 -5.91 5.86
CA GLY A 65 -0.88 -6.60 5.15
C GLY A 65 0.48 -6.35 5.77
N GLY A 66 0.77 -5.10 6.14
CA GLY A 66 2.00 -4.76 6.87
C GLY A 66 2.08 -5.41 8.25
N ALA A 67 0.98 -5.44 9.01
CA ALA A 67 0.93 -6.16 10.29
C ALA A 67 1.12 -7.67 10.12
N ALA A 68 0.43 -8.29 9.16
CA ALA A 68 0.58 -9.70 8.86
C ALA A 68 2.02 -10.05 8.43
N HIS A 69 2.67 -9.18 7.64
CA HIS A 69 4.06 -9.37 7.26
C HIS A 69 5.00 -9.29 8.47
N ILE A 70 4.79 -8.33 9.37
CA ILE A 70 5.56 -8.21 10.62
C ILE A 70 5.40 -9.48 11.46
N GLU A 71 4.19 -10.01 11.56
CA GLU A 71 3.91 -11.22 12.34
C GLU A 71 4.52 -12.47 11.71
N PHE A 72 4.32 -12.68 10.41
CA PHE A 72 4.80 -13.85 9.69
C PHE A 72 6.33 -13.94 9.65
N MET A 73 7.01 -12.79 9.59
CA MET A 73 8.47 -12.73 9.54
C MET A 73 9.14 -12.63 10.92
N GLY A 74 8.37 -12.55 12.01
CA GLY A 74 8.94 -12.46 13.36
C GLY A 74 9.52 -11.08 13.70
N TYR A 75 9.03 -9.99 13.10
CA TYR A 75 9.55 -8.63 13.29
C TYR A 75 8.84 -7.83 14.40
N GLN A 76 8.13 -8.51 15.31
CA GLN A 76 7.38 -7.86 16.40
C GLN A 76 8.32 -7.09 17.37
N ASP A 77 9.55 -7.57 17.55
CA ASP A 77 10.52 -6.99 18.48
C ASP A 77 11.39 -5.89 17.85
N TYR A 78 11.21 -5.62 16.55
CA TYR A 78 11.93 -4.56 15.87
C TYR A 78 11.42 -3.18 16.26
N SER A 79 12.25 -2.17 16.00
CA SER A 79 11.90 -0.78 16.29
C SER A 79 10.58 -0.38 15.61
N VAL A 80 9.84 0.52 16.27
CA VAL A 80 8.59 1.08 15.71
C VAL A 80 8.81 1.70 14.34
N MET A 81 9.99 2.29 14.10
CA MET A 81 10.37 2.84 12.80
C MET A 81 10.51 1.77 11.72
N THR A 82 11.11 0.61 12.04
CA THR A 82 11.23 -0.51 11.10
C THR A 82 9.84 -1.05 10.74
N GLN A 83 8.98 -1.22 11.73
CA GLN A 83 7.60 -1.66 11.51
C GLN A 83 6.82 -0.64 10.66
N GLY A 84 7.01 0.66 10.91
CA GLY A 84 6.46 1.72 10.07
C GLY A 84 6.97 1.67 8.62
N ALA A 85 8.25 1.41 8.41
CA ALA A 85 8.82 1.27 7.06
C ALA A 85 8.22 0.07 6.31
N ILE A 86 8.01 -1.07 6.98
CA ILE A 86 7.34 -2.23 6.38
C ILE A 86 5.91 -1.87 5.96
N MET A 87 5.16 -1.19 6.83
CA MET A 87 3.81 -0.73 6.51
C MET A 87 3.78 0.27 5.34
N LEU A 88 4.79 1.16 5.23
CA LEU A 88 4.94 2.07 4.10
C LEU A 88 5.15 1.31 2.78
N VAL A 89 6.02 0.29 2.77
CA VAL A 89 6.26 -0.55 1.59
C VAL A 89 4.96 -1.23 1.15
N TRP A 90 4.20 -1.79 2.09
CA TRP A 90 2.90 -2.38 1.79
C TRP A 90 1.87 -1.38 1.30
N ALA A 91 1.88 -0.15 1.81
CA ALA A 91 0.98 0.91 1.32
C ALA A 91 1.25 1.28 -0.14
N VAL A 92 2.53 1.47 -0.49
CA VAL A 92 2.95 1.90 -1.84
C VAL A 92 2.80 0.76 -2.84
N PHE A 93 3.35 -0.42 -2.53
CA PHE A 93 3.43 -1.53 -3.47
C PHE A 93 2.26 -2.50 -3.39
N GLY A 94 1.51 -2.52 -2.28
CA GLY A 94 0.31 -3.36 -2.16
C GLY A 94 -0.78 -2.96 -3.15
N MET A 95 -1.00 -1.66 -3.34
CA MET A 95 -1.92 -1.18 -4.37
C MET A 95 -1.40 -1.47 -5.78
N LEU A 96 -0.08 -1.36 -6.01
CA LEU A 96 0.55 -1.72 -7.28
C LEU A 96 0.30 -3.19 -7.63
N ALA A 97 0.49 -4.11 -6.68
CA ALA A 97 0.25 -5.53 -6.89
C ALA A 97 -1.20 -5.82 -7.30
N ILE A 98 -2.18 -5.18 -6.66
CA ILE A 98 -3.59 -5.29 -7.05
C ILE A 98 -3.82 -4.73 -8.46
N GLY A 99 -3.21 -3.59 -8.79
CA GLY A 99 -3.28 -3.01 -10.14
C GLY A 99 -2.75 -3.96 -11.21
N ILE A 100 -1.61 -4.60 -10.95
CA ILE A 100 -1.01 -5.60 -11.84
C ILE A 100 -1.94 -6.79 -12.02
N VAL A 101 -2.49 -7.35 -10.93
CA VAL A 101 -3.41 -8.50 -11.01
C VAL A 101 -4.67 -8.12 -11.80
N TYR A 102 -5.25 -6.95 -11.54
CA TYR A 102 -6.41 -6.47 -12.29
C TYR A 102 -6.11 -6.32 -13.79
N GLN A 103 -4.98 -5.69 -14.13
CA GLN A 103 -4.55 -5.55 -15.53
C GLN A 103 -4.26 -6.91 -16.19
N ALA A 104 -3.65 -7.85 -15.48
CA ALA A 104 -3.37 -9.19 -15.98
C ALA A 104 -4.66 -9.96 -16.30
N VAL A 105 -5.69 -9.89 -15.43
CA VAL A 105 -6.99 -10.51 -15.68
C VAL A 105 -7.71 -9.81 -16.85
N ALA A 106 -7.68 -8.48 -16.91
CA ALA A 106 -8.31 -7.72 -17.99
C ALA A 106 -7.68 -8.02 -19.37
N LEU A 107 -6.36 -8.18 -19.43
CA LEU A 107 -5.65 -8.59 -20.65
C LEU A 107 -6.10 -9.98 -21.14
N TRP A 108 -6.44 -10.87 -20.21
CA TRP A 108 -6.83 -12.24 -20.54
C TRP A 108 -8.30 -12.37 -20.97
N GLN A 109 -9.16 -11.40 -20.59
CA GLN A 109 -10.57 -11.43 -20.94
C GLN A 109 -10.79 -11.15 -22.44
N GLY A 110 -11.21 -12.18 -23.17
CA GLY A 110 -11.67 -12.08 -24.55
C GLY A 110 -10.57 -12.10 -25.62
N LYS A 111 -9.30 -12.30 -25.23
CA LYS A 111 -8.16 -12.39 -26.16
C LYS A 111 -7.57 -13.78 -26.22
N THR A 112 -7.08 -14.17 -27.39
CA THR A 112 -6.28 -15.39 -27.53
C THR A 112 -4.89 -15.18 -26.92
N ILE A 113 -4.25 -16.27 -26.46
CA ILE A 113 -2.90 -16.21 -25.86
C ILE A 113 -1.89 -15.53 -26.80
N ALA A 114 -2.04 -15.70 -28.12
CA ALA A 114 -1.17 -15.07 -29.13
C ALA A 114 -1.29 -13.54 -29.14
N GLU A 115 -2.49 -12.99 -28.97
CA GLU A 115 -2.73 -11.55 -28.92
C GLU A 115 -2.18 -10.94 -27.62
N VAL A 116 -2.36 -11.65 -26.49
CA VAL A 116 -1.78 -11.25 -25.20
C VAL A 116 -0.26 -11.19 -25.29
N ILE A 117 0.40 -12.20 -25.88
CA ILE A 117 1.86 -12.22 -26.07
C ILE A 117 2.32 -11.04 -26.93
N LYS A 118 1.58 -10.72 -28.00
CA LYS A 118 1.90 -9.59 -28.87
C LYS A 118 1.83 -8.27 -28.11
N GLU A 119 0.76 -8.03 -27.34
CA GLU A 119 0.62 -6.81 -26.54
C GLU A 119 1.67 -6.67 -25.44
N VAL A 120 1.98 -7.77 -24.73
CA VAL A 120 3.05 -7.74 -23.71
C VAL A 120 4.40 -7.43 -24.36
N LYS A 121 4.68 -8.01 -25.53
CA LYS A 121 5.90 -7.75 -26.29
C LYS A 121 5.96 -6.30 -26.76
N ASP A 122 4.89 -5.77 -27.34
CA ASP A 122 4.83 -4.39 -27.83
C ASP A 122 4.95 -3.38 -26.67
N ALA A 123 4.32 -3.65 -25.52
CA ALA A 123 4.48 -2.85 -24.31
C ALA A 123 5.90 -2.92 -23.74
N ALA A 124 6.53 -4.10 -23.72
CA ALA A 124 7.92 -4.26 -23.30
C ALA A 124 8.88 -3.52 -24.25
N PHE A 125 8.65 -3.57 -25.56
CA PHE A 125 9.40 -2.77 -26.52
C PHE A 125 9.15 -1.26 -26.36
N ALA A 126 7.95 -0.82 -25.97
CA ALA A 126 7.70 0.59 -25.69
C ALA A 126 8.45 1.11 -24.44
N ILE A 127 8.66 0.24 -23.45
CA ILE A 127 9.35 0.58 -22.18
C ILE A 127 10.88 0.45 -22.33
N PHE A 128 11.36 -0.61 -22.96
CA PHE A 128 12.79 -0.97 -23.03
C PHE A 128 13.40 -0.75 -24.41
N GLY A 129 12.60 -0.56 -25.46
CA GLY A 129 13.05 -0.41 -26.84
C GLY A 129 13.45 1.02 -27.20
N LYS A 130 14.24 1.65 -26.33
CA LYS A 130 15.22 2.65 -26.76
C LYS A 130 16.56 1.96 -26.96
#